data_AF-J4TTW5-F1
#
_entry.id   AF-J4TTW5-F1
#
_cell.length_a   1.000
_cell.length_b   1.000
_cell.length_c   1.000
_cell.angle_alpha   90.00
_cell.angle_beta   90.00
_cell.angle_gamma   90.00
#
_symmetry.space_group_name_H-M   'P 1'
#
loop_
_entity.id
_entity.type
_entity.pdbx_description
1 polymer ?
#
loop_
_entity_poly.entity_id
_entity_poly.type
_entity_poly.pdbx_seq_one_letter_code
_entity_poly.pdbx_strand_id
1 'polypeptide(L)'
;MGFMAILRVLKFVSKRSSCAGPLRIEQNHFFFKERKKFDTFPFCIFLSFDFTHRRKSKAALRKYQQILLYLTNKILKLLFYLVLITGRTDAPFNKVVLKALFLSKINRPPVSVSRISRALKQEGAANKTVVVVGTVTDDSRIYEFPKTTVAALRFTAGARSKIVKAGGECITLDQLAVRAPKGQNTLILRGPRNSREAVRHFGMGPHKGKAPRILSTGRKFERARGRRRSKGFKV
;
A
#
# COMPACT_ATOMS: atom_id res chain seq x y z
N MET A 1 27.87 -73.38 -25.26
CA MET A 1 29.04 -72.77 -25.91
C MET A 1 28.69 -71.29 -26.10
N GLY A 2 28.97 -70.37 -25.18
CA GLY A 2 30.30 -69.90 -24.80
C GLY A 2 30.61 -68.59 -25.55
N PHE A 3 31.16 -67.58 -24.85
CA PHE A 3 31.54 -66.20 -25.24
C PHE A 3 30.51 -65.09 -24.91
N MET A 4 30.69 -64.32 -23.82
CA MET A 4 31.56 -63.11 -23.66
C MET A 4 31.02 -61.90 -24.44
N ALA A 5 30.92 -60.65 -23.95
CA ALA A 5 31.05 -59.98 -22.65
C ALA A 5 30.65 -58.49 -22.87
N ILE A 6 30.22 -57.78 -21.80
CA ILE A 6 30.47 -56.31 -21.53
C ILE A 6 29.65 -55.27 -22.38
N LEU A 7 28.97 -54.20 -21.91
CA LEU A 7 29.07 -53.26 -20.76
C LEU A 7 27.75 -52.40 -20.57
N ARG A 8 27.44 -51.97 -19.32
CA ARG A 8 26.64 -50.78 -18.84
C ARG A 8 25.17 -50.63 -19.31
N VAL A 9 24.14 -50.48 -18.48
CA VAL A 9 23.87 -49.50 -17.39
C VAL A 9 22.83 -50.10 -16.41
N LEU A 10 23.06 -49.96 -15.09
CA LEU A 10 22.25 -50.59 -14.04
C LEU A 10 20.90 -49.88 -13.79
N LYS A 11 19.82 -50.67 -13.80
CA LYS A 11 18.48 -50.42 -13.27
C LYS A 11 18.41 -50.84 -11.79
N PHE A 12 17.67 -50.09 -10.97
CA PHE A 12 17.16 -50.53 -9.66
C PHE A 12 15.83 -49.78 -9.43
N VAL A 13 14.67 -50.34 -9.79
CA VAL A 13 13.78 -51.21 -8.99
C VAL A 13 13.39 -50.60 -7.64
N SER A 14 12.11 -50.19 -7.52
CA SER A 14 11.29 -50.53 -6.36
C SER A 14 9.82 -50.53 -6.76
N LYS A 15 9.13 -51.62 -6.44
CA LYS A 15 7.79 -52.02 -6.87
C LYS A 15 7.04 -52.42 -5.59
N ARG A 16 5.71 -52.23 -5.58
CA ARG A 16 4.70 -52.78 -4.64
C ARG A 16 4.56 -52.02 -3.30
N SER A 17 3.39 -51.85 -2.69
CA SER A 17 2.00 -52.20 -3.05
C SER A 17 1.04 -51.66 -1.98
N SER A 18 -0.21 -51.45 -2.41
CA SER A 18 -1.49 -51.74 -1.73
C SER A 18 -1.97 -50.94 -0.49
N CYS A 19 -3.08 -50.24 -0.73
CA CYS A 19 -4.37 -50.23 -0.01
C CYS A 19 -4.41 -50.21 1.54
N ALA A 20 -5.07 -49.20 2.10
CA ALA A 20 -6.33 -49.30 2.88
C ALA A 20 -6.46 -48.23 3.99
N GLY A 21 -7.66 -47.65 4.12
CA GLY A 21 -8.24 -47.23 5.42
C GLY A 21 -8.14 -45.74 5.83
N PRO A 22 -9.27 -45.07 6.14
CA PRO A 22 -9.34 -43.75 6.78
C PRO A 22 -9.72 -43.82 8.29
N LEU A 23 -9.60 -42.67 8.97
CA LEU A 23 -9.88 -42.37 10.40
C LEU A 23 -8.76 -42.84 11.34
N ARG A 24 -8.12 -42.02 12.18
CA ARG A 24 -8.67 -41.12 13.21
C ARG A 24 -7.52 -40.22 13.73
N ILE A 25 -7.90 -39.04 14.24
CA ILE A 25 -7.31 -38.24 15.34
C ILE A 25 -5.89 -38.63 15.77
N GLU A 26 -4.95 -37.68 15.84
CA GLU A 26 -3.96 -37.58 16.93
C GLU A 26 -3.29 -36.20 16.88
N GLN A 27 -3.34 -35.51 18.01
CA GLN A 27 -2.51 -34.36 18.32
C GLN A 27 -1.07 -34.84 18.49
N ASN A 28 -0.12 -34.31 17.72
CA ASN A 28 1.31 -34.40 18.02
C ASN A 28 1.81 -32.95 18.02
N HIS A 29 2.03 -32.27 19.16
CA HIS A 29 2.99 -32.56 20.22
C HIS A 29 4.37 -33.03 19.71
N PHE A 30 5.34 -32.11 19.92
CA PHE A 30 6.70 -32.38 20.36
C PHE A 30 7.69 -33.03 19.38
N PHE A 31 8.65 -32.22 18.91
CA PHE A 31 10.03 -32.66 18.88
C PHE A 31 10.95 -31.59 19.49
N PHE A 32 11.54 -31.98 20.61
CA PHE A 32 12.50 -31.25 21.43
C PHE A 32 13.91 -31.67 21.00
N LYS A 33 14.74 -30.72 20.58
CA LYS A 33 16.21 -30.81 20.50
C LYS A 33 16.70 -29.38 20.24
N GLU A 34 17.56 -28.73 21.02
CA GLU A 34 18.66 -29.22 21.84
C GLU A 34 19.04 -28.08 22.83
N ARG A 35 18.89 -28.29 24.14
CA ARG A 35 19.62 -27.47 25.13
C ARG A 35 21.02 -28.06 25.21
N LYS A 36 22.04 -27.38 24.66
CA LYS A 36 23.42 -27.67 25.03
C LYS A 36 23.72 -26.95 26.34
N LYS A 37 23.84 -27.73 27.41
CA LYS A 37 24.58 -27.36 28.62
C LYS A 37 26.04 -27.16 28.21
N PHE A 38 26.61 -26.02 28.57
CA PHE A 38 28.05 -25.85 28.66
C PHE A 38 28.33 -25.45 30.11
N ASP A 39 28.78 -26.43 30.88
CA ASP A 39 29.31 -26.22 32.22
C ASP A 39 30.84 -26.00 32.13
N THR A 40 31.32 -25.03 32.92
CA THR A 40 32.65 -24.90 33.54
C THR A 40 33.89 -24.44 32.74
N PHE A 41 34.14 -23.11 32.86
CA PHE A 41 35.41 -22.37 33.12
C PHE A 41 36.60 -22.43 32.13
N PRO A 42 37.57 -21.48 32.18
CA PRO A 42 37.47 -20.03 32.32
C PRO A 42 38.31 -19.32 31.24
N PHE A 43 37.73 -18.42 30.44
CA PHE A 43 38.50 -17.29 29.91
C PHE A 43 37.55 -16.13 29.67
N CYS A 44 37.76 -15.11 30.47
CA CYS A 44 37.07 -13.84 30.39
C CYS A 44 37.47 -13.18 29.06
N ILE A 45 36.67 -13.37 28.01
CA ILE A 45 36.55 -12.39 26.95
C ILE A 45 35.14 -11.84 27.09
N PHE A 46 35.03 -10.71 27.80
CA PHE A 46 33.92 -9.80 27.65
C PHE A 46 33.93 -9.28 26.21
N LEU A 47 33.53 -10.12 25.24
CA LEU A 47 33.07 -9.64 23.96
C LEU A 47 31.62 -9.25 24.19
N SER A 48 31.44 -8.06 24.75
CA SER A 48 30.15 -7.38 24.77
C SER A 48 29.62 -7.39 23.33
N PHE A 49 28.64 -8.23 23.03
CA PHE A 49 27.95 -8.15 21.74
C PHE A 49 27.11 -6.88 21.79
N ASP A 50 27.69 -5.79 21.34
CA ASP A 50 27.08 -4.48 21.37
C ASP A 50 25.87 -4.48 20.42
N PHE A 51 24.66 -4.62 20.99
CA PHE A 51 23.42 -4.46 20.25
C PHE A 51 23.24 -2.97 19.92
N THR A 52 23.97 -2.47 18.92
CA THR A 52 23.89 -1.08 18.44
C THR A 52 22.52 -0.73 17.81
N HIS A 53 21.62 -1.71 17.66
CA HIS A 53 20.32 -1.49 17.07
C HIS A 53 19.23 -1.38 18.16
N ARG A 54 18.82 -0.14 18.47
CA ARG A 54 17.56 0.13 19.19
C ARG A 54 16.47 -0.71 18.52
N ARG A 55 15.85 -1.65 19.25
CA ARG A 55 14.71 -2.46 18.77
C ARG A 55 13.56 -1.52 18.40
N LYS A 56 13.60 -0.95 17.18
CA LYS A 56 12.47 -0.21 16.63
C LYS A 56 11.39 -1.24 16.46
N SER A 57 10.32 -1.13 17.24
CA SER A 57 9.10 -1.85 16.91
C SER A 57 8.82 -1.60 15.44
N LYS A 58 8.52 -2.65 14.66
CA LYS A 58 8.05 -2.48 13.29
C LYS A 58 6.70 -1.75 13.42
N ALA A 59 6.75 -0.42 13.51
CA ALA A 59 5.59 0.48 13.55
C ALA A 59 4.82 0.48 12.22
N ALA A 60 5.13 -0.49 11.34
CA ALA A 60 4.39 -0.80 10.16
C ALA A 60 3.04 -1.42 10.57
N LEU A 61 2.02 -0.56 10.66
CA LEU A 61 0.58 -0.86 10.53
C LEU A 61 -0.02 -1.94 11.45
N ARG A 62 0.71 -2.51 12.42
CA ARG A 62 0.13 -3.44 13.41
C ARG A 62 -0.95 -2.78 14.30
N LYS A 63 -0.85 -1.47 14.55
CA LYS A 63 -1.84 -0.72 15.34
C LYS A 63 -3.17 -0.44 14.63
N TYR A 64 -3.27 -0.64 13.31
CA TYR A 64 -4.51 -0.39 12.55
C TYR A 64 -5.40 -1.63 12.39
N GLN A 65 -4.93 -2.82 12.82
CA GLN A 65 -5.76 -4.02 12.86
C GLN A 65 -6.92 -3.90 13.88
N GLN A 66 -6.83 -3.01 14.87
CA GLN A 66 -7.81 -2.91 15.95
C GLN A 66 -8.91 -1.84 15.75
N ILE A 67 -8.73 -0.85 14.86
CA ILE A 67 -9.62 0.33 14.77
C ILE A 67 -10.39 0.45 13.44
N LEU A 68 -10.09 -0.38 12.42
CA LEU A 68 -10.83 -0.38 11.14
C LEU A 68 -11.83 -1.54 11.01
N LEU A 69 -12.31 -2.07 12.12
CA LEU A 69 -13.31 -3.14 12.16
C LEU A 69 -14.77 -2.61 12.22
N TYR A 70 -14.98 -1.32 11.98
CA TYR A 70 -16.31 -0.68 12.01
C TYR A 70 -16.52 0.26 10.82
N LEU A 71 -16.33 -0.25 9.59
CA LEU A 71 -16.56 0.53 8.37
C LEU A 71 -17.18 -0.36 7.30
N THR A 72 -18.51 -0.52 7.37
CA THR A 72 -19.42 -1.03 6.32
C THR A 72 -19.02 -2.37 5.65
N ASN A 73 -19.90 -3.37 5.72
CA ASN A 73 -19.74 -4.72 5.16
C ASN A 73 -19.07 -4.82 3.77
N LYS A 74 -19.22 -3.82 2.89
CA LYS A 74 -18.59 -3.79 1.56
C LYS A 74 -17.06 -3.62 1.57
N ILE A 75 -16.51 -2.71 2.38
CA ILE A 75 -15.04 -2.48 2.40
C ILE A 75 -14.32 -3.67 3.04
N LEU A 76 -14.93 -4.29 4.05
CA LEU A 76 -14.39 -5.48 4.72
C LEU A 76 -14.37 -6.71 3.79
N LYS A 77 -15.43 -6.92 2.99
CA LYS A 77 -15.47 -8.00 1.99
C LYS A 77 -14.41 -7.82 0.90
N LEU A 78 -14.25 -6.59 0.40
CA LEU A 78 -13.24 -6.22 -0.58
C LEU A 78 -11.82 -6.39 -0.02
N LEU A 79 -11.59 -6.00 1.24
CA LEU A 79 -10.33 -6.20 1.95
C LEU A 79 -10.01 -7.68 2.11
N PHE A 80 -10.95 -8.49 2.60
CA PHE A 80 -10.75 -9.93 2.76
C PHE A 80 -10.45 -10.61 1.42
N TYR A 81 -11.22 -10.26 0.39
CA TYR A 81 -11.03 -10.79 -0.97
C TYR A 81 -9.67 -10.38 -1.55
N LEU A 82 -9.25 -9.13 -1.40
CA LEU A 82 -7.93 -8.68 -1.85
C LEU A 82 -6.79 -9.32 -1.05
N VAL A 83 -6.93 -9.51 0.26
CA VAL A 83 -5.92 -10.24 1.08
C VAL A 83 -5.77 -11.66 0.54
N LEU A 84 -6.88 -12.34 0.31
CA LEU A 84 -6.93 -13.69 -0.23
C LEU A 84 -6.29 -13.76 -1.64
N ILE A 85 -6.57 -12.78 -2.49
CA ILE A 85 -5.92 -12.67 -3.80
C ILE A 85 -4.44 -12.36 -3.67
N THR A 86 -4.01 -11.45 -2.80
CA THR A 86 -2.58 -11.11 -2.64
C THR A 86 -1.74 -12.27 -2.13
N GLY A 87 -2.33 -13.18 -1.34
CA GLY A 87 -1.65 -14.40 -0.89
C GLY A 87 -1.53 -15.46 -1.97
N ARG A 88 -2.37 -15.41 -3.01
CA ARG A 88 -2.39 -16.38 -4.13
C ARG A 88 -1.85 -15.84 -5.44
N THR A 89 -1.71 -14.52 -5.58
CA THR A 89 -1.24 -13.85 -6.78
C THR A 89 -0.06 -12.95 -6.45
N ASP A 90 1.03 -13.10 -7.20
CA ASP A 90 2.25 -12.32 -7.01
C ASP A 90 2.19 -10.91 -7.64
N ALA A 91 1.00 -10.40 -7.95
CA ALA A 91 0.84 -9.10 -8.59
C ALA A 91 1.22 -7.94 -7.63
N PRO A 92 2.17 -7.06 -8.01
CA PRO A 92 2.56 -5.92 -7.18
C PRO A 92 1.41 -4.91 -7.02
N PHE A 93 0.51 -4.83 -8.01
CA PHE A 93 -0.69 -4.00 -7.96
C PHE A 93 -1.54 -4.26 -6.72
N ASN A 94 -1.85 -5.54 -6.45
CA ASN A 94 -2.70 -5.93 -5.33
C ASN A 94 -2.07 -5.55 -3.98
N LYS A 95 -0.74 -5.69 -3.85
CA LYS A 95 0.02 -5.26 -2.66
C LYS A 95 -0.07 -3.74 -2.45
N VAL A 96 -0.06 -2.95 -3.53
CA VAL A 96 -0.20 -1.48 -3.45
C VAL A 96 -1.61 -1.07 -3.06
N VAL A 97 -2.64 -1.68 -3.68
CA VAL A 97 -4.05 -1.38 -3.37
C VAL A 97 -4.37 -1.76 -1.92
N LEU A 98 -3.93 -2.93 -1.46
CA LEU A 98 -4.12 -3.38 -0.07
C LEU A 98 -3.50 -2.39 0.93
N LYS A 99 -2.23 -1.99 0.72
CA LYS A 99 -1.58 -0.97 1.55
C LYS A 99 -2.32 0.36 1.51
N ALA A 100 -2.87 0.74 0.36
CA ALA A 100 -3.59 2.00 0.19
C ALA A 100 -4.94 2.00 0.91
N LEU A 101 -5.63 0.86 1.02
CA LEU A 101 -6.89 0.74 1.76
C LEU A 101 -6.72 0.96 3.27
N PHE A 102 -5.59 0.52 3.83
CA PHE A 102 -5.24 0.75 5.24
C PHE A 102 -4.84 2.18 5.59
N LEU A 103 -4.67 3.05 4.59
CA LEU A 103 -4.27 4.43 4.85
C LEU A 103 -5.40 5.22 5.54
N SER A 104 -5.02 6.07 6.48
CA SER A 104 -5.92 7.05 7.10
C SER A 104 -6.46 8.05 6.05
N LYS A 105 -7.56 8.74 6.38
CA LYS A 105 -8.19 9.74 5.48
C LYS A 105 -7.20 10.81 5.01
N ILE A 106 -6.30 11.26 5.88
CA ILE A 106 -5.24 12.23 5.56
C ILE A 106 -4.34 11.73 4.42
N ASN A 107 -4.03 10.43 4.42
CA ASN A 107 -3.14 9.80 3.43
C ASN A 107 -3.87 9.30 2.18
N ARG A 108 -5.20 9.43 2.16
CA ARG A 108 -6.10 9.24 1.00
C ARG A 108 -6.77 10.57 0.62
N PRO A 109 -6.00 11.58 0.19
CA PRO A 109 -6.58 12.82 -0.32
C PRO A 109 -7.46 12.56 -1.56
N PRO A 110 -8.48 13.41 -1.79
CA PRO A 110 -9.33 13.29 -2.97
C PRO A 110 -8.54 13.47 -4.26
N VAL A 111 -9.00 12.83 -5.33
CA VAL A 111 -8.46 12.97 -6.68
C VAL A 111 -9.50 13.71 -7.54
N SER A 112 -9.10 14.81 -8.15
CA SER A 112 -9.96 15.56 -9.05
C SER A 112 -10.04 14.90 -10.43
N VAL A 113 -11.18 15.07 -11.11
CA VAL A 113 -11.38 14.67 -12.51
C VAL A 113 -10.29 15.29 -13.42
N SER A 114 -9.83 16.51 -13.10
CA SER A 114 -8.72 17.17 -13.79
C SER A 114 -7.39 16.45 -13.70
N ARG A 115 -7.10 15.85 -12.55
CA ARG A 115 -5.89 15.04 -12.38
C ARG A 115 -5.96 13.76 -13.21
N ILE A 116 -7.16 13.17 -13.32
CA ILE A 116 -7.41 11.99 -14.14
C ILE A 116 -7.17 12.32 -15.62
N SER A 117 -7.78 13.39 -16.14
CA SER A 117 -7.59 13.83 -17.53
C SER A 117 -6.11 14.10 -17.84
N ARG A 118 -5.37 14.78 -16.94
CA ARG A 118 -3.92 14.99 -17.12
C ARG A 118 -3.11 13.69 -17.14
N ALA A 119 -3.48 12.71 -16.32
CA ALA A 119 -2.79 11.43 -16.29
C ALA A 119 -3.03 10.60 -17.56
N LEU A 120 -4.21 10.71 -18.15
CA LEU A 120 -4.58 10.02 -19.39
C LEU A 120 -3.90 10.61 -20.63
N LYS A 121 -3.52 11.90 -20.58
CA LYS A 121 -2.72 12.55 -21.64
C LYS A 121 -1.28 12.03 -21.71
N GLN A 122 -0.82 11.22 -20.77
CA GLN A 122 0.50 10.60 -20.84
C GLN A 122 0.53 9.56 -21.96
N GLU A 123 1.67 9.42 -22.63
CA GLU A 123 1.87 8.47 -23.72
C GLU A 123 1.56 7.04 -23.25
N GLY A 124 0.74 6.32 -24.05
CA GLY A 124 0.31 4.96 -23.72
C GLY A 124 -0.61 4.84 -22.50
N ALA A 125 -1.20 5.93 -22.01
CA ALA A 125 -2.16 5.90 -20.88
C ALA A 125 -3.63 6.07 -21.29
N ALA A 126 -3.91 6.44 -22.55
CA ALA A 126 -5.26 6.75 -23.02
C ALA A 126 -6.28 5.61 -22.79
N ASN A 127 -5.86 4.35 -23.00
CA ASN A 127 -6.73 3.17 -22.91
C ASN A 127 -6.67 2.47 -21.54
N LYS A 128 -6.01 3.06 -20.54
CA LYS A 128 -5.85 2.44 -19.22
C LYS A 128 -7.06 2.74 -18.32
N THR A 129 -7.43 1.76 -17.51
CA THR A 129 -8.43 1.94 -16.45
C THR A 129 -7.80 2.65 -15.26
N VAL A 130 -8.37 3.79 -14.86
CA VAL A 130 -7.80 4.61 -13.79
C VAL A 130 -8.30 4.11 -12.44
N VAL A 131 -7.39 3.89 -11.49
CA VAL A 131 -7.70 3.35 -10.17
C VAL A 131 -7.37 4.37 -9.09
N VAL A 132 -8.38 4.75 -8.31
CA VAL A 132 -8.26 5.69 -7.20
C VAL A 132 -8.72 5.03 -5.90
N VAL A 133 -7.78 4.74 -5.00
CA VAL A 133 -8.10 4.25 -3.66
C VAL A 133 -8.47 5.44 -2.75
N GLY A 134 -9.62 6.02 -3.01
CA GLY A 134 -10.07 7.25 -2.36
C GLY A 134 -11.37 7.79 -2.95
N THR A 135 -11.60 9.09 -2.75
CA THR A 135 -12.74 9.82 -3.29
C THR A 135 -12.36 10.52 -4.59
N VAL A 136 -13.25 10.48 -5.59
CA VAL A 136 -13.12 11.25 -6.83
C VAL A 136 -14.05 12.45 -6.79
N THR A 137 -13.48 13.64 -6.94
CA THR A 137 -14.18 14.93 -6.84
C THR A 137 -14.27 15.62 -8.18
N ASP A 138 -15.38 16.32 -8.41
CA ASP A 138 -15.54 17.12 -9.62
C ASP A 138 -14.57 18.31 -9.68
N ASP A 139 -14.29 18.77 -10.88
CA ASP A 139 -13.54 20.00 -11.14
C ASP A 139 -14.21 20.76 -12.30
N SER A 140 -14.83 21.91 -12.00
CA SER A 140 -15.56 22.74 -12.98
C SER A 140 -14.63 23.46 -13.96
N ARG A 141 -13.33 23.53 -13.66
CA ARG A 141 -12.33 24.19 -14.52
C ARG A 141 -12.08 23.45 -15.84
N ILE A 142 -12.58 22.23 -15.98
CA ILE A 142 -12.43 21.42 -17.18
C ILE A 142 -13.80 21.19 -17.80
N TYR A 143 -13.88 21.56 -19.07
CA TYR A 143 -15.07 21.42 -19.90
C TYR A 143 -15.14 20.04 -20.56
N GLU A 144 -14.01 19.56 -21.11
CA GLU A 144 -13.93 18.29 -21.83
C GLU A 144 -13.24 17.21 -21.00
N PHE A 145 -13.88 16.05 -20.88
CA PHE A 145 -13.31 14.89 -20.20
C PHE A 145 -13.18 13.70 -21.16
N PRO A 146 -12.02 13.02 -21.22
CA PRO A 146 -11.85 11.88 -22.11
C PRO A 146 -12.68 10.67 -21.65
N LYS A 147 -13.18 9.90 -22.61
CA LYS A 147 -13.88 8.64 -22.38
C LYS A 147 -12.95 7.63 -21.70
N THR A 148 -13.17 7.36 -20.42
CA THR A 148 -12.36 6.41 -19.66
C THR A 148 -13.16 5.70 -18.57
N THR A 149 -12.66 4.54 -18.17
CA THR A 149 -13.15 3.77 -17.04
C THR A 149 -12.40 4.18 -15.78
N VAL A 150 -13.13 4.62 -14.76
CA VAL A 150 -12.55 5.05 -13.48
C VAL A 150 -13.07 4.14 -12.37
N ALA A 151 -12.17 3.48 -11.66
CA ALA A 151 -12.46 2.68 -10.49
C ALA A 151 -12.10 3.43 -9.21
N ALA A 152 -13.04 3.62 -8.29
CA ALA A 152 -12.78 4.29 -7.02
C ALA A 152 -13.59 3.75 -5.84
N LEU A 153 -13.22 4.15 -4.62
CA LEU A 153 -14.03 3.84 -3.43
C LEU A 153 -15.32 4.66 -3.40
N ARG A 154 -15.25 5.94 -3.75
CA ARG A 154 -16.38 6.87 -3.70
C ARG A 154 -16.29 7.88 -4.84
N PHE A 155 -17.44 8.23 -5.40
CA PHE A 155 -17.59 9.31 -6.36
C PHE A 155 -18.51 10.38 -5.80
N THR A 156 -18.14 11.64 -6.01
CA THR A 156 -19.10 12.75 -5.85
C THR A 156 -20.12 12.71 -6.98
N ALA A 157 -21.33 13.24 -6.75
CA ALA A 157 -22.40 13.24 -7.75
C ALA A 157 -21.95 13.93 -9.05
N GLY A 158 -21.35 15.13 -8.94
CA GLY A 158 -20.83 15.87 -10.10
C GLY A 158 -19.76 15.10 -10.88
N ALA A 159 -18.82 14.45 -10.20
CA ALA A 159 -17.78 13.67 -10.88
C ALA A 159 -18.38 12.47 -11.62
N ARG A 160 -19.35 11.77 -11.02
CA ARG A 160 -20.02 10.64 -11.66
C ARG A 160 -20.77 11.09 -12.91
N SER A 161 -21.56 12.18 -12.82
CA SER A 161 -22.28 12.73 -13.97
C SER A 161 -21.33 13.17 -15.09
N LYS A 162 -20.19 13.78 -14.77
CA LYS A 162 -19.20 14.23 -15.77
C LYS A 162 -18.52 13.05 -16.49
N ILE A 163 -18.16 11.98 -15.77
CA ILE A 163 -17.56 10.79 -16.37
C ILE A 163 -18.56 10.08 -17.28
N VAL A 164 -19.80 9.91 -16.82
CA VAL A 164 -20.86 9.26 -17.62
C VAL A 164 -21.23 10.11 -18.84
N LYS A 165 -21.29 11.44 -18.70
CA LYS A 165 -21.54 12.37 -19.82
C LYS A 165 -20.48 12.27 -20.91
N ALA A 166 -19.23 12.02 -20.54
CA ALA A 166 -18.14 11.75 -21.48
C ALA A 166 -18.19 10.34 -22.11
N GLY A 167 -19.21 9.53 -21.80
CA GLY A 167 -19.33 8.13 -22.23
C GLY A 167 -18.41 7.17 -21.49
N GLY A 168 -17.83 7.59 -20.36
CA GLY A 168 -17.01 6.75 -19.49
C GLY A 168 -17.82 5.96 -18.47
N GLU A 169 -17.15 5.04 -17.76
CA GLU A 169 -17.79 4.20 -16.74
C GLU A 169 -17.22 4.49 -15.34
N CYS A 170 -18.10 4.57 -14.35
CA CYS A 170 -17.71 4.62 -12.93
C CYS A 170 -17.84 3.23 -12.31
N ILE A 171 -16.71 2.65 -11.90
CA ILE A 171 -16.60 1.27 -11.44
C ILE A 171 -16.23 1.23 -9.94
N THR A 172 -16.68 0.20 -9.21
CA THR A 172 -16.21 -0.07 -7.84
C THR A 172 -14.93 -0.90 -7.84
N LEU A 173 -14.14 -0.84 -6.76
CA LEU A 173 -12.94 -1.67 -6.69
C LEU A 173 -13.26 -3.19 -6.68
N ASP A 174 -14.46 -3.60 -6.25
CA ASP A 174 -14.92 -5.00 -6.32
C ASP A 174 -15.06 -5.45 -7.78
N GLN A 175 -15.76 -4.65 -8.59
CA GLN A 175 -15.95 -4.90 -10.01
C GLN A 175 -14.62 -4.90 -10.76
N LEU A 176 -13.70 -4.01 -10.39
CA LEU A 176 -12.35 -3.99 -10.94
C LEU A 176 -11.60 -5.28 -10.63
N ALA A 177 -11.72 -5.83 -9.41
CA ALA A 177 -11.02 -7.06 -9.03
C ALA A 177 -11.47 -8.27 -9.87
N VAL A 178 -12.74 -8.31 -10.28
CA VAL A 178 -13.25 -9.33 -11.21
C VAL A 178 -12.73 -9.11 -12.63
N ARG A 179 -12.74 -7.86 -13.11
CA ARG A 179 -12.28 -7.52 -14.48
C ARG A 179 -10.76 -7.70 -14.66
N ALA A 180 -9.98 -7.28 -13.67
CA ALA A 180 -8.52 -7.23 -13.72
C ALA A 180 -7.90 -7.73 -12.40
N PRO A 181 -7.93 -9.06 -12.14
CA PRO A 181 -7.47 -9.63 -10.86
C PRO A 181 -5.97 -9.44 -10.61
N LYS A 182 -5.17 -9.25 -11.66
CA LYS A 182 -3.73 -8.92 -11.58
C LYS A 182 -3.45 -7.41 -11.75
N GLY A 183 -4.49 -6.60 -12.01
CA GLY A 183 -4.35 -5.18 -12.31
C GLY A 183 -3.87 -4.87 -13.73
N GLN A 184 -4.19 -5.71 -14.72
CA GLN A 184 -3.82 -5.47 -16.12
C GLN A 184 -4.41 -4.14 -16.63
N ASN A 185 -3.63 -3.38 -17.42
CA ASN A 185 -4.03 -2.10 -18.01
C ASN A 185 -4.59 -1.08 -17.00
N THR A 186 -4.11 -1.11 -15.76
CA THR A 186 -4.52 -0.16 -14.73
C THR A 186 -3.51 0.98 -14.53
N LEU A 187 -4.02 2.14 -14.12
CA LEU A 187 -3.24 3.30 -13.76
C LEU A 187 -3.64 3.78 -12.35
N ILE A 188 -2.80 3.53 -11.35
CA ILE A 188 -3.09 3.96 -9.97
C ILE A 188 -2.76 5.45 -9.81
N LEU A 189 -3.76 6.23 -9.40
CA LEU A 189 -3.57 7.65 -9.08
C LEU A 189 -3.64 7.92 -7.58
N ARG A 190 -2.79 8.86 -7.14
CA ARG A 190 -2.78 9.39 -5.77
C ARG A 190 -3.07 10.89 -5.80
N GLY A 191 -3.88 11.34 -4.84
CA GLY A 191 -4.11 12.77 -4.63
C GLY A 191 -2.91 13.46 -3.96
N PRO A 192 -2.87 14.80 -3.98
CA PRO A 192 -1.76 15.59 -3.43
C PRO A 192 -1.80 15.63 -1.90
N ARG A 193 -0.89 14.92 -1.22
CA ARG A 193 -0.83 14.84 0.26
C ARG A 193 -0.39 16.14 0.94
N ASN A 194 0.53 16.87 0.31
CA ASN A 194 1.18 18.04 0.89
C ASN A 194 0.38 19.35 0.71
N SER A 195 -0.77 19.28 0.02
CA SER A 195 -1.62 20.44 -0.27
C SER A 195 -2.45 20.93 0.93
N ARG A 196 -2.34 20.27 2.08
CA ARG A 196 -3.11 20.57 3.29
C ARG A 196 -2.56 21.80 3.99
N GLU A 197 -3.44 22.58 4.60
CA GLU A 197 -3.07 23.75 5.41
C GLU A 197 -2.08 23.43 6.53
N ALA A 198 -2.28 22.32 7.24
CA ALA A 198 -1.36 21.88 8.30
C ALA A 198 0.11 21.77 7.84
N VAL A 199 0.34 21.36 6.57
CA VAL A 199 1.68 21.17 6.01
C VAL A 199 2.40 22.50 5.77
N ARG A 200 1.67 23.62 5.66
CA ARG A 200 2.25 24.97 5.51
C ARG A 200 3.10 25.37 6.72
N HIS A 201 2.75 24.87 7.90
CA HIS A 201 3.40 25.20 9.18
C HIS A 201 4.52 24.23 9.57
N PHE A 202 4.66 23.10 8.87
CA PHE A 202 5.67 22.10 9.21
C PHE A 202 7.08 22.60 8.85
N GLY A 203 8.02 22.42 9.78
CA GLY A 203 9.40 22.88 9.63
C GLY A 203 9.54 24.40 9.78
N MET A 204 8.69 25.05 10.58
CA MET A 204 8.79 26.47 10.88
C MET A 204 10.13 26.81 11.53
N GLY A 205 10.82 27.81 10.96
CA GLY A 205 12.13 28.25 11.43
C GLY A 205 12.67 29.40 10.57
N PRO A 206 13.79 30.02 10.99
CA PRO A 206 14.39 31.11 10.25
C PRO A 206 14.85 30.66 8.85
N HIS A 207 14.69 31.53 7.85
CA HIS A 207 14.99 31.26 6.43
C HIS A 207 14.29 30.05 5.80
N LYS A 208 13.28 29.45 6.46
CA LYS A 208 12.52 28.30 5.92
C LYS A 208 11.31 28.71 5.08
N GLY A 209 10.91 29.98 5.11
CA GLY A 209 9.75 30.49 4.36
C GLY A 209 8.42 29.80 4.72
N LYS A 210 8.33 29.18 5.90
CA LYS A 210 7.12 28.48 6.37
C LYS A 210 6.13 29.45 7.00
N ALA A 211 4.85 29.08 6.92
CA ALA A 211 3.78 29.92 7.43
C ALA A 211 3.75 29.87 8.97
N PRO A 212 3.70 31.02 9.66
CA PRO A 212 3.49 31.04 11.11
C PRO A 212 2.09 30.53 11.47
N ARG A 213 1.93 30.00 12.69
CA ARG A 213 0.63 29.60 13.22
C ARG A 213 -0.01 30.80 13.89
N ILE A 214 -0.88 31.49 13.16
CA ILE A 214 -1.58 32.69 13.63
C ILE A 214 -3.07 32.49 13.39
N LEU A 215 -3.90 32.96 14.32
CA LEU A 215 -5.36 32.96 14.18
C LEU A 215 -5.85 34.12 13.29
N SER A 216 -5.46 35.35 13.62
CA SER A 216 -5.89 36.57 12.92
C SER A 216 -4.78 37.13 12.02
N THR A 217 -5.10 37.41 10.76
CA THR A 217 -4.13 38.01 9.82
C THR A 217 -4.38 39.51 9.65
N GLY A 218 -3.31 40.30 9.46
CA GLY A 218 -3.43 41.75 9.30
C GLY A 218 -2.11 42.49 9.51
N ARG A 219 -2.10 43.82 9.29
CA ARG A 219 -0.88 44.66 9.41
C ARG A 219 -0.22 44.56 10.79
N LYS A 220 -1.03 44.46 11.85
CA LYS A 220 -0.58 44.43 13.25
C LYS A 220 -0.17 43.04 13.76
N PHE A 221 -0.34 41.97 12.99
CA PHE A 221 -0.07 40.59 13.42
C PHE A 221 1.20 40.04 12.77
N GLU A 222 2.23 39.75 13.58
CA GLU A 222 3.52 39.15 13.21
C GLU A 222 4.19 39.66 11.91
N ARG A 223 4.04 40.96 11.61
CA ARG A 223 4.64 41.65 10.45
C ARG A 223 5.68 42.72 10.80
N ALA A 224 6.01 42.86 12.09
CA ALA A 224 6.91 43.89 12.60
C ALA A 224 8.38 43.42 12.64
N ARG A 225 8.96 43.29 13.85
CA ARG A 225 10.36 42.87 14.03
C ARG A 225 10.59 41.47 13.45
N GLY A 226 11.72 41.25 12.78
CA GLY A 226 12.08 39.95 12.21
C GLY A 226 11.49 39.66 10.82
N ARG A 227 10.57 40.48 10.29
CA ARG A 227 10.01 40.32 8.93
C ARG A 227 10.52 41.32 7.91
N ARG A 228 11.12 42.44 8.36
CA ARG A 228 11.59 43.53 7.50
C ARG A 228 12.83 44.18 8.10
N ARG A 229 13.75 44.62 7.22
CA ARG A 229 15.04 45.22 7.60
C ARG A 229 14.87 46.50 8.45
N SER A 230 13.82 47.28 8.19
CA SER A 230 13.53 48.51 8.94
C SER A 230 13.18 48.32 10.43
N LYS A 231 12.93 47.08 10.87
CA LYS A 231 12.63 46.76 12.27
C LYS A 231 13.56 45.65 12.76
N GLY A 232 14.83 45.99 12.94
CA GLY A 232 15.88 45.12 13.49
C GLY A 232 16.53 44.23 12.44
N PHE A 233 15.90 43.12 12.08
CA PHE A 233 16.45 42.15 11.12
C PHE A 233 15.33 41.53 10.26
N LYS A 234 15.71 40.89 9.15
CA LYS A 234 14.79 40.20 8.23
C LYS A 234 15.15 38.72 8.15
N VAL A 235 14.22 37.88 8.58
CA VAL A 235 14.28 36.41 8.50
C VAL A 235 13.77 35.90 7.15
#